data_AF-A0A8T1FFR4-F1
#
_entry.id   AF-A0A8T1FFR4-F1
#
_cell.length_a   1.000
_cell.length_b   1.000
_cell.length_c   1.000
_cell.angle_alpha   90.00
_cell.angle_beta   90.00
_cell.angle_gamma   90.00
#
_symmetry.space_group_name_H-M   'P 1'
#
loop_
_entity.id
_entity.type
_entity.pdbx_description
1 polymer ?
#
loop_
_entity_poly.entity_id
_entity_poly.type
_entity_poly.pdbx_seq_one_letter_code
_entity_poly.pdbx_strand_id
1 'polypeptide(L)'
;MATFKLGSTVVWEVWRSRMDARALFAERPRKPKKTKRIKDEIARLVAGGPLCDHQSLESLANATAVPKTTLWRHLKSGWLRRAVSYVTPTLTMEHKEHRLRYCLMHVHRPIGVSGFKMDHMYDVVHIDEKLFNMYKGVTRYYLAPDEGLPYRSTPNKR
;
A
#
# COMPACT_ATOMS: atom_id res chain seq x y z
N MET A 1 4.64 -3.86 -63.11
CA MET A 1 4.90 -2.69 -62.24
C MET A 1 4.36 -2.97 -60.85
N ALA A 2 5.17 -2.81 -59.80
CA ALA A 2 4.72 -3.07 -58.44
C ALA A 2 3.81 -1.94 -57.96
N THR A 3 2.53 -2.23 -57.75
CA THR A 3 1.55 -1.29 -57.21
C THR A 3 1.56 -1.37 -55.68
N PHE A 4 2.19 -0.39 -55.03
CA PHE A 4 2.13 -0.26 -53.59
C PHE A 4 0.82 0.42 -53.18
N LYS A 5 0.08 -0.15 -52.22
CA LYS A 5 -1.14 0.44 -51.63
C LYS A 5 -0.80 1.58 -50.64
N LEU A 6 -0.02 2.56 -51.08
CA LEU A 6 0.41 3.71 -50.29
C LEU A 6 -0.11 5.00 -50.90
N GLY A 7 -0.48 5.96 -50.06
CA GLY A 7 -0.89 7.30 -50.52
C GLY A 7 0.27 8.07 -51.14
N SER A 8 -0.02 8.91 -52.13
CA SER A 8 0.99 9.71 -52.86
C SER A 8 1.88 10.55 -51.94
N THR A 9 1.31 11.11 -50.86
CA THR A 9 2.05 11.88 -49.85
C THR A 9 3.08 11.04 -49.09
N VAL A 10 2.75 9.78 -48.79
CA VAL A 10 3.65 8.85 -48.10
C VAL A 10 4.79 8.44 -49.03
N VAL A 11 4.47 8.18 -50.30
CA VAL A 11 5.47 7.88 -51.33
C VAL A 11 6.44 9.05 -51.50
N TRP A 12 5.93 10.29 -51.51
CA TRP A 12 6.75 11.49 -51.61
C TRP A 12 7.65 11.71 -50.39
N GLU A 13 7.16 11.50 -49.16
CA GLU A 13 7.97 11.57 -47.94
C GLU A 13 9.10 10.53 -47.93
N VAL A 14 8.80 9.29 -48.31
CA VAL A 14 9.80 8.21 -48.43
C VAL A 14 10.85 8.57 -49.48
N TRP A 15 10.43 9.05 -50.65
CA TRP A 15 11.35 9.43 -51.71
C TRP A 15 12.23 10.64 -51.35
N ARG A 16 11.67 11.61 -50.60
CA ARG A 16 12.40 12.75 -50.05
C ARG A 16 13.47 12.32 -49.04
N SER A 17 13.18 11.29 -48.26
CA SER A 17 14.06 10.80 -47.19
C SER A 17 14.98 9.65 -47.65
N ARG A 18 15.04 9.36 -48.96
CA ARG A 18 15.71 8.17 -49.51
C ARG A 18 17.20 8.04 -49.20
N MET A 19 17.88 9.17 -48.99
CA MET A 19 19.32 9.21 -48.72
C MET A 19 19.65 9.02 -47.23
N ASP A 20 18.63 9.07 -46.36
CA ASP A 20 18.78 8.90 -44.92
C ASP A 20 18.07 7.62 -44.47
N ALA A 21 18.82 6.52 -44.45
CA ALA A 21 18.33 5.22 -44.00
C ALA A 21 17.76 5.29 -42.56
N ARG A 22 18.36 6.11 -41.69
CA ARG A 22 17.92 6.24 -40.30
C ARG A 22 16.55 6.90 -40.22
N ALA A 23 16.27 7.89 -41.06
CA ALA A 23 14.95 8.53 -41.14
C ALA A 23 13.85 7.60 -41.68
N LEU A 24 14.18 6.70 -42.61
CA LEU A 24 13.22 5.72 -43.15
C LEU A 24 12.82 4.65 -42.13
N PHE A 25 13.75 4.24 -41.26
CA PHE A 25 13.50 3.26 -40.21
C PHE A 25 13.16 3.87 -38.85
N ALA A 26 13.20 5.19 -38.71
CA ALA A 26 12.87 5.86 -37.46
C ALA A 26 11.40 5.65 -37.10
N GLU A 27 11.14 5.10 -35.92
CA GLU A 27 9.80 5.07 -35.36
C GLU A 27 9.32 6.52 -35.15
N ARG A 28 8.22 6.89 -35.82
CA ARG A 28 7.61 8.20 -35.63
C ARG A 28 6.90 8.21 -34.28
N PRO A 29 7.36 9.00 -33.29
CA PRO A 29 6.72 9.01 -31.99
C PRO A 29 5.29 9.54 -32.14
N ARG A 30 4.31 8.75 -31.70
CA ARG A 30 2.93 9.23 -31.59
C ARG A 30 2.89 10.30 -30.50
N LYS A 31 2.26 11.44 -30.81
CA LYS A 31 2.01 12.46 -29.79
C LYS A 31 1.25 11.82 -28.62
N PRO A 32 1.73 11.95 -27.37
CA PRO A 32 1.01 11.40 -26.23
C PRO A 32 -0.34 12.10 -26.12
N LYS A 33 -1.40 11.32 -25.88
CA LYS A 33 -2.71 11.89 -25.53
C LYS A 33 -2.57 12.62 -24.20
N LYS A 34 -3.07 13.85 -24.10
CA LYS A 34 -3.11 14.59 -22.83
C LYS A 34 -3.90 13.78 -21.80
N THR A 35 -3.29 13.50 -20.66
CA THR A 35 -3.99 12.89 -19.52
C THR A 35 -4.99 13.89 -18.97
N LYS A 36 -6.24 13.47 -18.71
CA LYS A 36 -7.32 14.37 -18.28
C LYS A 36 -7.13 14.96 -16.87
N ARG A 37 -6.40 14.29 -15.98
CA ARG A 37 -6.11 14.74 -14.61
C ARG A 37 -4.62 14.67 -14.33
N ILE A 38 -4.12 15.65 -13.59
CA ILE A 38 -2.73 15.69 -13.12
C ILE A 38 -2.59 14.77 -11.91
N LYS A 39 -1.43 14.14 -11.69
CA LYS A 39 -1.20 13.24 -10.55
C LYS A 39 -1.55 13.90 -9.22
N ASP A 40 -1.19 15.18 -9.06
CA ASP A 40 -1.42 15.95 -7.84
C ASP A 40 -2.92 16.17 -7.56
N GLU A 41 -3.74 16.31 -8.61
CA GLU A 41 -5.19 16.40 -8.48
C GLU A 41 -5.76 15.07 -7.98
N ILE A 42 -5.28 13.94 -8.51
CA ILE A 42 -5.68 12.60 -8.06
C ILE A 42 -5.23 12.37 -6.61
N ALA A 43 -4.03 12.81 -6.22
CA ALA A 43 -3.55 12.71 -4.84
C ALA A 43 -4.47 13.45 -3.87
N ARG A 44 -4.87 14.68 -4.20
CA ARG A 44 -5.82 15.46 -3.37
C ARG A 44 -7.18 14.79 -3.26
N LEU A 45 -7.70 14.23 -4.37
CA LEU A 45 -8.98 13.51 -4.35
C LEU A 45 -8.91 12.25 -3.48
N VAL A 46 -7.83 11.48 -3.58
CA VAL A 46 -7.59 10.30 -2.74
C VAL A 46 -7.47 10.72 -1.28
N ALA A 47 -6.63 11.70 -0.95
CA ALA A 47 -6.43 12.15 0.43
C ALA A 47 -7.68 12.81 1.05
N GLY A 48 -8.56 13.41 0.23
CA GLY A 48 -9.81 14.01 0.68
C GLY A 48 -10.95 13.01 0.94
N GLY A 49 -10.80 11.76 0.50
CA GLY A 49 -11.81 10.72 0.68
C GLY A 49 -11.83 10.13 2.09
N PRO A 50 -12.98 9.58 2.55
CA PRO A 50 -13.01 8.80 3.79
C PRO A 50 -12.12 7.56 3.68
N LEU A 51 -11.25 7.35 4.68
CA LEU A 51 -10.34 6.20 4.71
C LEU A 51 -11.05 4.85 4.62
N CYS A 52 -12.30 4.74 5.09
CA CYS A 52 -13.09 3.52 4.98
C CYS A 52 -13.26 3.06 3.53
N ASP A 53 -13.28 4.01 2.59
CA ASP A 53 -13.51 3.74 1.18
C ASP A 53 -12.20 3.44 0.43
N HIS A 54 -11.05 3.56 1.10
CA HIS A 54 -9.74 3.29 0.50
C HIS A 54 -9.41 1.78 0.54
N GLN A 55 -10.33 0.91 0.94
CA GLN A 55 -10.06 -0.52 1.14
C GLN A 55 -10.03 -1.34 -0.15
N SER A 56 -10.78 -0.93 -1.16
CA SER A 56 -10.82 -1.56 -2.48
C SER A 56 -10.65 -0.50 -3.56
N LEU A 57 -10.07 -0.86 -4.70
CA LEU A 57 -9.95 0.07 -5.83
C LEU A 57 -11.31 0.55 -6.34
N GLU A 58 -12.36 -0.23 -6.09
CA GLU A 58 -13.73 0.08 -6.49
C GLU A 58 -14.38 1.09 -5.55
N SER A 59 -14.27 0.86 -4.25
CA SER A 59 -14.72 1.81 -3.24
C SER A 59 -13.96 3.14 -3.36
N LEU A 60 -12.66 3.09 -3.62
CA LEU A 60 -11.84 4.29 -3.82
C LEU A 60 -12.26 5.03 -5.10
N ALA A 61 -12.57 4.31 -6.18
CA ALA A 61 -13.05 4.91 -7.42
C ALA A 61 -14.38 5.65 -7.21
N ASN A 62 -15.30 5.05 -6.44
CA ASN A 62 -16.59 5.64 -6.11
C ASN A 62 -16.41 6.90 -5.23
N ALA A 63 -15.55 6.84 -4.22
CA ALA A 63 -15.29 7.98 -3.32
C ALA A 63 -14.59 9.16 -4.02
N THR A 64 -13.65 8.89 -4.92
CA THR A 64 -12.82 9.93 -5.56
C THR A 64 -13.34 10.39 -6.93
N ALA A 65 -14.39 9.74 -7.45
CA ALA A 65 -14.84 9.86 -8.84
C ALA A 65 -13.68 9.74 -9.85
N VAL A 66 -12.64 8.97 -9.52
CA VAL A 66 -11.54 8.60 -10.41
C VAL A 66 -11.85 7.20 -10.97
N PRO A 67 -11.81 6.99 -12.30
CA PRO A 67 -12.06 5.67 -12.85
C PRO A 67 -11.12 4.60 -12.26
N LYS A 68 -11.67 3.44 -11.90
CA LYS A 68 -10.93 2.27 -11.38
C LYS A 68 -9.73 1.89 -12.26
N THR A 69 -9.87 2.01 -13.58
CA THR A 69 -8.80 1.74 -14.56
C THR A 69 -7.63 2.71 -14.44
N THR A 70 -7.90 3.97 -14.12
CA THR A 70 -6.88 5.00 -13.86
C THR A 70 -6.15 4.70 -12.56
N LEU A 71 -6.89 4.43 -11.47
CA LEU A 71 -6.30 4.03 -10.18
C LEU A 71 -5.45 2.76 -10.31
N TRP A 72 -5.91 1.76 -11.07
CA TRP A 72 -5.15 0.54 -11.33
C TRP A 72 -3.84 0.80 -12.09
N ARG A 73 -3.86 1.71 -13.09
CA ARG A 73 -2.64 2.11 -13.80
C ARG A 73 -1.61 2.75 -12.88
N HIS A 74 -2.09 3.62 -11.98
CA HIS A 74 -1.26 4.27 -10.98
C HIS A 74 -0.73 3.31 -9.91
N LEU A 75 -1.51 2.29 -9.54
CA LEU A 75 -1.07 1.19 -8.68
C LEU A 75 0.01 0.35 -9.39
N LYS A 76 -0.20 0.02 -10.67
CA LYS A 76 0.77 -0.75 -11.47
C LYS A 76 2.08 0.02 -11.69
N SER A 77 2.01 1.35 -11.83
CA SER A 77 3.19 2.20 -11.93
C SER A 77 3.89 2.46 -10.59
N GLY A 78 3.35 1.95 -9.47
CA GLY A 78 3.90 2.15 -8.13
C GLY A 78 3.69 3.54 -7.53
N TRP A 79 2.91 4.41 -8.19
CA TRP A 79 2.59 5.73 -7.65
C TRP A 79 1.53 5.65 -6.55
N LEU A 80 0.46 4.89 -6.81
CA LEU A 80 -0.54 4.59 -5.79
C LEU A 80 -0.02 3.39 -4.98
N ARG A 81 0.03 3.53 -3.66
CA ARG A 81 0.59 2.50 -2.79
C ARG A 81 -0.52 1.69 -2.15
N ARG A 82 -0.32 0.37 -2.08
CA ARG A 82 -1.13 -0.50 -1.24
C ARG A 82 -0.42 -0.70 0.09
N ALA A 83 -1.06 -0.33 1.18
CA ALA A 83 -0.51 -0.47 2.53
C ALA A 83 -1.45 -1.30 3.42
N VAL A 84 -0.89 -1.98 4.40
CA VAL A 84 -1.65 -2.81 5.35
C VAL A 84 -1.47 -2.22 6.74
N SER A 85 -2.58 -1.87 7.38
CA SER A 85 -2.61 -1.44 8.78
C SER A 85 -3.09 -2.59 9.65
N TYR A 86 -2.33 -2.85 10.71
CA TYR A 86 -2.67 -3.80 11.75
C TYR A 86 -3.19 -3.03 12.94
N VAL A 87 -4.26 -3.53 13.55
CA VAL A 87 -4.68 -3.02 14.86
C VAL A 87 -3.65 -3.49 15.88
N THR A 88 -3.06 -2.59 16.65
CA THR A 88 -2.15 -2.89 17.77
C THR A 88 -2.88 -2.79 19.11
N PRO A 89 -2.46 -3.54 20.13
CA PRO A 89 -2.99 -3.31 21.47
C PRO A 89 -2.50 -1.95 21.98
N THR A 90 -3.40 -1.14 22.53
CA THR A 90 -3.01 0.13 23.15
C THR A 90 -2.22 -0.15 24.43
N LEU A 91 -0.94 0.23 24.44
CA LEU A 91 -0.05 0.00 25.58
C LEU A 91 0.15 1.30 26.36
N THR A 92 -0.61 1.48 27.44
CA THR A 92 -0.45 2.59 28.38
C THR A 92 0.78 2.37 29.26
N MET A 93 1.22 3.40 29.97
CA MET A 93 2.33 3.28 30.93
C MET A 93 1.99 2.28 32.05
N GLU A 94 0.76 2.31 32.54
CA GLU A 94 0.24 1.35 33.53
C GLU A 94 0.30 -0.09 33.01
N HIS A 95 -0.10 -0.34 31.75
CA HIS A 95 0.03 -1.68 31.16
C HIS A 95 1.49 -2.16 31.11
N LYS A 96 2.44 -1.27 30.85
CA LYS A 96 3.88 -1.60 30.85
C LYS A 96 4.36 -1.95 32.26
N GLU A 97 3.93 -1.17 33.24
CA GLU A 97 4.31 -1.40 34.64
C GLU A 97 3.74 -2.72 35.17
N HIS A 98 2.47 -3.03 34.91
CA HIS A 98 1.88 -4.32 35.28
C HIS A 98 2.58 -5.50 34.62
N ARG A 99 2.93 -5.39 33.32
CA ARG A 99 3.71 -6.41 32.63
C ARG A 99 5.10 -6.58 33.24
N LEU A 100 5.78 -5.49 33.57
CA LEU A 100 7.10 -5.54 34.20
C LEU A 100 7.05 -6.19 35.58
N ARG A 101 6.09 -5.80 36.43
CA ARG A 101 5.89 -6.41 37.75
C ARG A 101 5.61 -7.90 37.63
N TYR A 102 4.75 -8.30 36.69
CA TYR A 102 4.47 -9.70 36.40
C TYR A 102 5.74 -10.46 35.99
N CYS A 103 6.54 -9.92 35.06
CA CYS A 103 7.80 -10.54 34.65
C CYS A 103 8.78 -10.68 35.83
N LEU A 104 8.92 -9.64 36.67
CA LEU A 104 9.82 -9.67 37.83
C LEU A 104 9.43 -10.72 38.87
N MET A 105 8.12 -10.95 39.08
CA MET A 105 7.65 -12.01 39.97
C MET A 105 8.04 -13.42 39.52
N HIS A 106 8.22 -13.62 38.21
CA HIS A 106 8.53 -14.92 37.62
C HIS A 106 10.02 -15.04 37.24
N VAL A 107 10.87 -14.16 37.73
CA VAL A 107 12.31 -14.21 37.51
C VAL A 107 13.02 -14.34 38.86
N HIS A 108 13.67 -15.49 39.06
CA HIS A 108 14.42 -15.83 40.25
C HIS A 108 15.92 -15.62 40.01
N ARG A 109 16.63 -15.13 41.03
CA ARG A 109 18.10 -15.09 41.03
C ARG A 109 18.63 -16.06 42.09
N PRO A 110 19.04 -17.28 41.71
CA PRO A 110 19.57 -18.25 42.66
C PRO A 110 20.83 -17.72 43.33
N ILE A 111 20.93 -17.87 44.64
CA ILE A 111 22.13 -17.50 45.40
C ILE A 111 23.31 -18.35 44.90
N GLY A 112 24.43 -17.69 44.57
CA GLY A 112 25.66 -18.37 44.12
C GLY A 112 25.73 -18.68 42.63
N VAL A 113 24.71 -18.34 41.82
CA VAL A 113 24.75 -18.52 40.36
C VAL A 113 24.76 -17.17 39.66
N SER A 114 25.68 -17.01 38.70
CA SER A 114 25.70 -15.87 37.77
C SER A 114 24.55 -16.02 36.76
N GLY A 115 23.35 -15.58 37.11
CA GLY A 115 22.25 -15.48 36.14
C GLY A 115 20.86 -15.37 36.77
N PHE A 116 19.93 -14.88 35.96
CA PHE A 116 18.49 -14.91 36.24
C PHE A 116 17.90 -16.19 35.64
N LYS A 117 16.99 -16.85 36.37
CA LYS A 117 16.21 -18.01 35.89
C LYS A 117 14.73 -17.64 35.87
N MET A 118 14.02 -18.00 34.81
CA MET A 118 12.55 -17.89 34.79
C MET A 118 11.92 -19.00 35.63
N ASP A 119 10.79 -18.68 36.27
CA ASP A 119 9.94 -19.65 36.96
C ASP A 119 9.39 -20.69 35.97
N HIS A 120 9.30 -21.95 36.41
CA HIS A 120 8.78 -23.05 35.61
C HIS A 120 7.25 -23.09 35.57
N MET A 121 6.56 -22.41 36.50
CA MET A 121 5.10 -22.27 36.55
C MET A 121 4.33 -23.61 36.52
N TYR A 122 4.91 -24.68 37.09
CA TYR A 122 4.31 -26.03 37.06
C TYR A 122 2.99 -26.14 37.83
N ASP A 123 2.72 -25.19 38.72
CA ASP A 123 1.53 -25.07 39.54
C ASP A 123 0.47 -24.11 38.96
N VAL A 124 0.74 -23.49 37.81
CA VAL A 124 -0.15 -22.48 37.19
C VAL A 124 -0.83 -23.04 35.94
N VAL A 125 -2.16 -23.13 35.97
CA VAL A 125 -2.97 -23.38 34.77
C VAL A 125 -3.36 -22.06 34.13
N HIS A 126 -2.88 -21.82 32.91
CA HIS A 126 -3.25 -20.64 32.13
C HIS A 126 -4.56 -20.88 31.38
N ILE A 127 -5.60 -20.14 31.73
CA ILE A 127 -6.88 -20.14 31.02
C ILE A 127 -6.98 -18.84 30.23
N ASP A 128 -7.18 -18.94 28.93
CA ASP A 128 -7.42 -17.78 28.08
C ASP A 128 -8.76 -17.91 27.35
N GLU A 129 -9.58 -16.88 27.48
CA GLU A 129 -10.86 -16.77 26.77
C GLU A 129 -10.65 -16.04 25.45
N LYS A 130 -10.90 -16.77 24.37
CA LYS A 130 -10.82 -16.25 23.01
C LYS A 130 -12.17 -15.67 22.59
N LEU A 131 -12.29 -14.35 22.71
CA LEU A 131 -13.47 -13.61 22.25
C LEU A 131 -13.33 -13.25 20.76
N PHE A 132 -14.46 -13.21 20.06
CA PHE A 132 -14.50 -12.73 18.67
C PHE A 132 -14.53 -11.21 18.63
N ASN A 133 -13.64 -10.61 17.85
CA ASN A 133 -13.63 -9.17 17.65
C ASN A 133 -14.70 -8.74 16.63
N MET A 134 -15.42 -7.67 16.93
CA MET A 134 -16.34 -7.03 15.97
C MET A 134 -15.62 -6.22 14.87
N TYR A 135 -14.32 -5.97 15.01
CA TYR A 135 -13.53 -5.17 14.08
C TYR A 135 -12.59 -6.01 13.22
N LYS A 136 -12.25 -5.50 12.03
CA LYS A 136 -11.19 -6.07 11.19
C LYS A 136 -9.82 -5.75 11.80
N GLY A 137 -9.13 -6.78 12.31
CA GLY A 137 -7.78 -6.65 12.88
C GLY A 137 -6.69 -6.29 11.87
N VAL A 138 -6.93 -6.58 10.60
CA VAL A 138 -6.06 -6.21 9.48
C VAL A 138 -6.90 -5.49 8.43
N THR A 139 -6.43 -4.34 7.96
CA THR A 139 -7.11 -3.59 6.90
C THR A 139 -6.10 -3.10 5.88
N ARG A 140 -6.46 -3.26 4.61
CA ARG A 140 -5.64 -2.82 3.48
C ARG A 140 -6.18 -1.48 3.01
N TYR A 141 -5.29 -0.56 2.65
CA TYR A 141 -5.63 0.76 2.14
C TYR A 141 -4.87 1.02 0.84
N TYR A 142 -5.51 1.73 -0.07
CA TYR A 142 -4.91 2.34 -1.26
C TYR A 142 -4.67 3.82 -0.95
N LEU A 143 -3.40 4.21 -0.88
CA LEU A 143 -2.97 5.52 -0.40
C LEU A 143 -2.20 6.25 -1.49
N ALA A 144 -2.29 7.58 -1.47
CA ALA A 144 -1.41 8.44 -2.25
C ALA A 144 0.07 8.30 -1.78
N PRO A 145 1.06 8.66 -2.61
CA PRO A 145 2.48 8.47 -2.25
C PRO A 145 2.90 9.22 -0.98
N ASP A 146 2.30 10.38 -0.74
CA ASP A 146 2.53 11.30 0.37
C ASP A 146 1.67 10.98 1.61
N GLU A 147 0.69 10.10 1.49
CA GLU A 147 -0.25 9.78 2.56
C GLU A 147 0.33 8.72 3.53
N GLY A 148 0.29 9.06 4.82
CA GLY A 148 0.70 8.19 5.91
C GLY A 148 -0.26 7.02 6.11
N LEU A 149 0.26 5.87 6.53
CA LEU A 149 -0.59 4.74 6.91
C LEU A 149 -1.29 5.07 8.25
N PRO A 150 -2.62 4.91 8.36
CA PRO A 150 -3.33 5.10 9.62
C PRO A 150 -2.82 4.15 10.71
N TYR A 151 -2.43 4.72 11.84
CA TYR A 151 -2.21 3.96 13.07
C TYR A 151 -3.55 3.57 13.68
N ARG A 152 -3.70 2.29 14.02
CA ARG A 152 -4.93 1.76 14.63
C ARG A 152 -4.54 1.03 15.89
N SER A 153 -5.05 1.49 17.02
CA SER A 153 -4.89 0.80 18.29
C SER A 153 -6.24 0.58 18.95
N THR A 154 -6.36 -0.51 19.70
CA THR A 154 -7.53 -0.81 20.52
C THR A 154 -7.10 -1.27 21.91
N PRO A 155 -7.80 -0.87 22.97
CA PRO A 155 -7.52 -1.36 24.32
C PRO A 155 -7.70 -2.88 24.41
N ASN A 156 -8.71 -3.41 23.74
CA ASN A 156 -9.06 -4.83 23.77
C ASN A 156 -8.69 -5.50 22.44
N LYS A 157 -7.38 -5.72 22.25
CA LYS A 157 -6.89 -6.56 21.14
C LYS A 157 -6.64 -7.97 21.70
N ARG A 158 -7.55 -8.88 21.38
CA ARG A 158 -7.43 -10.32 21.64
C ARG A 158 -7.45 -11.07 20.31
#